data_AF-A0A9E7STM6-F1
#
_entry.id   AF-A0A9E7STM6-F1
#
_cell.length_a   1.000
_cell.length_b   1.000
_cell.length_c   1.000
_cell.angle_alpha   90.00
_cell.angle_beta   90.00
_cell.angle_gamma   90.00
#
_symmetry.space_group_name_H-M   'P 1'
#
loop_
_entity.id
_entity.type
_entity.pdbx_description
1 polymer ?
#
loop_
_entity_poly.entity_id
_entity_poly.type
_entity_poly.pdbx_seq_one_letter_code
_entity_poly.pdbx_strand_id
1 'polypeptide(L)'
;MYQLGHYGVALLLYAPVAIWLGLAGEEFVALLGAVICLSFSTLPDCDHSLPFVAHRGITHTIGFVLLVPAVVAGAAYATLEVTMGSPDPTVVGFVYGVTALSLGSHLLADALTPMGITPFWPLSSYHFSLRVTTAKNPIANYGLFALGVAASVLSIGVVTGGL
;
A
#
# COMPACT_ATOMS: atom_id res chain seq x y z
N MET A 1 7.35 -3.39 -10.21
CA MET A 1 6.81 -4.72 -10.58
C MET A 1 5.69 -4.46 -11.60
N TYR A 2 4.92 -5.44 -12.05
CA TYR A 2 3.66 -5.14 -12.75
C TYR A 2 2.51 -5.10 -11.75
N GLN A 3 1.37 -4.52 -12.16
CA GLN A 3 0.20 -4.25 -11.32
C GLN A 3 -0.21 -5.42 -10.42
N LEU A 4 -0.28 -6.64 -10.94
CA LEU A 4 -0.65 -7.83 -10.14
C LEU A 4 0.36 -8.13 -9.03
N GLY A 5 1.66 -7.94 -9.28
CA GLY A 5 2.69 -8.09 -8.25
C GLY A 5 2.50 -7.06 -7.13
N HIS A 6 2.17 -5.81 -7.45
CA HIS A 6 1.88 -4.77 -6.47
C HIS A 6 0.63 -5.08 -5.64
N TYR A 7 -0.46 -5.50 -6.28
CA TYR A 7 -1.66 -5.96 -5.56
C TYR A 7 -1.36 -7.10 -4.60
N GLY A 8 -0.55 -8.08 -5.03
CA GLY A 8 -0.13 -9.20 -4.20
C GLY A 8 0.59 -8.76 -2.93
N VAL A 9 1.61 -7.91 -3.06
CA VAL A 9 2.40 -7.42 -1.90
C VAL A 9 1.53 -6.55 -0.99
N ALA A 10 0.68 -5.69 -1.56
CA ALA A 10 -0.25 -4.85 -0.81
C ALA A 10 -1.22 -5.68 0.05
N LEU A 11 -1.88 -6.68 -0.55
CA LEU A 11 -2.78 -7.59 0.17
C LEU A 11 -2.05 -8.41 1.23
N LEU A 12 -0.86 -8.92 0.90
CA LEU A 12 -0.06 -9.72 1.83
C LEU A 12 0.33 -8.91 3.08
N LEU A 13 0.77 -7.67 2.91
CA LEU A 13 1.13 -6.79 4.04
C LEU A 13 -0.09 -6.26 4.80
N TYR A 14 -1.24 -6.13 4.13
CA TYR A 14 -2.48 -5.67 4.77
C TYR A 14 -3.19 -6.78 5.57
N ALA A 15 -2.99 -8.06 5.23
CA ALA A 15 -3.67 -9.18 5.87
C ALA A 15 -3.57 -9.20 7.41
N PRO A 16 -2.43 -8.92 8.06
CA PRO A 16 -2.37 -8.81 9.54
C PRO A 16 -3.27 -7.71 10.11
N VAL A 17 -3.39 -6.58 9.43
CA VAL A 17 -4.27 -5.47 9.83
C VAL A 17 -5.74 -5.89 9.69
N ALA A 18 -6.08 -6.56 8.59
CA ALA A 18 -7.42 -7.09 8.36
C ALA A 18 -7.82 -8.13 9.42
N ILE A 19 -6.91 -9.03 9.81
CA ILE A 19 -7.13 -9.98 10.91
C ILE A 19 -7.40 -9.24 12.21
N TRP A 20 -6.54 -8.28 12.56
CA TRP A 20 -6.68 -7.53 13.81
C TRP A 20 -8.02 -6.79 13.90
N LEU A 21 -8.43 -6.10 12.83
CA LEU A 21 -9.73 -5.44 12.75
C LEU A 21 -10.90 -6.41 12.79
N GLY A 22 -10.82 -7.52 12.04
CA GLY A 22 -11.88 -8.53 12.04
C GLY A 22 -12.07 -9.17 13.41
N LEU A 23 -10.99 -9.49 14.13
CA LEU A 23 -11.07 -10.02 15.49
C LEU A 23 -11.60 -8.98 16.51
N ALA A 24 -11.51 -7.70 16.19
CA ALA A 24 -12.11 -6.62 16.98
C ALA A 24 -13.59 -6.37 16.64
N GLY A 25 -14.17 -7.08 15.67
CA GLY A 25 -15.55 -6.88 15.20
C GLY A 25 -15.71 -5.67 14.26
N GLU A 26 -14.61 -5.23 13.63
CA GLU A 26 -14.56 -4.06 12.75
C GLU A 26 -14.45 -4.49 11.27
N GLU A 27 -15.26 -5.47 10.83
CA GLU A 27 -15.10 -6.10 9.52
C GLU A 27 -15.32 -5.12 8.36
N PHE A 28 -16.23 -4.16 8.53
CA PHE A 28 -16.46 -3.11 7.55
C PHE A 28 -15.22 -2.21 7.39
N VAL A 29 -14.57 -1.84 8.49
CA VAL A 29 -13.33 -1.06 8.48
C VAL A 29 -12.20 -1.87 7.84
N ALA A 30 -12.11 -3.17 8.14
CA ALA A 30 -11.16 -4.07 7.50
C ALA A 30 -11.33 -4.11 5.98
N LEU A 31 -12.57 -4.17 5.49
CA LEU A 31 -12.87 -4.13 4.06
C LEU A 31 -12.52 -2.79 3.43
N LEU A 32 -12.89 -1.67 4.07
CA LEU A 32 -12.55 -0.33 3.59
C LEU A 32 -11.03 -0.15 3.48
N GLY A 33 -10.27 -0.61 4.46
CA GLY A 33 -8.81 -0.55 4.38
C GLY A 33 -8.25 -1.41 3.26
N ALA A 34 -8.84 -2.57 2.95
CA ALA A 34 -8.43 -3.37 1.79
C ALA A 34 -8.65 -2.61 0.46
N VAL A 35 -9.79 -1.92 0.33
CA VAL A 35 -10.10 -1.08 -0.84
C VAL A 35 -9.10 0.07 -0.98
N ILE A 36 -8.81 0.79 0.12
CA ILE A 36 -7.78 1.84 0.14
C ILE A 36 -6.44 1.23 -0.27
N CYS A 37 -6.07 0.09 0.32
CA CYS A 37 -4.78 -0.55 0.08
C CYS A 37 -4.60 -0.91 -1.39
N LEU A 38 -5.60 -1.52 -2.03
CA LEU A 38 -5.55 -1.83 -3.46
C LEU A 38 -5.51 -0.57 -4.32
N SER A 39 -6.30 0.45 -3.98
CA SER A 39 -6.41 1.70 -4.75
C SER A 39 -5.07 2.46 -4.83
N PHE A 40 -4.30 2.46 -3.74
CA PHE A 40 -3.03 3.19 -3.67
C PHE A 40 -1.81 2.36 -4.09
N SER A 41 -1.94 1.03 -4.19
CA SER A 41 -0.80 0.12 -4.39
C SER A 41 -0.05 0.30 -5.72
N THR A 42 -0.68 0.95 -6.71
CA THR A 42 -0.05 1.32 -7.99
C THR A 42 0.01 2.83 -8.22
N LEU A 43 -0.33 3.63 -7.21
CA LEU A 43 -0.33 5.09 -7.35
C LEU A 43 1.05 5.65 -7.74
N PRO A 44 2.19 5.18 -7.16
CA PRO A 44 3.49 5.71 -7.55
C PRO A 44 3.79 5.60 -9.06
N ASP A 45 3.34 4.52 -9.71
CA ASP A 45 3.54 4.27 -11.15
C ASP A 45 2.69 5.16 -12.07
N CYS A 46 1.82 6.01 -11.53
CA CYS A 46 1.18 7.05 -12.33
C CYS A 46 2.21 8.01 -12.96
N ASP A 47 3.44 8.05 -12.41
CA ASP A 47 4.57 8.82 -12.94
C ASP A 47 4.93 8.47 -14.38
N HIS A 48 4.60 7.26 -14.86
CA HIS A 48 4.76 6.90 -16.27
C HIS A 48 3.97 7.79 -17.23
N SER A 49 2.89 8.40 -16.74
CA SER A 49 1.99 9.25 -17.53
C SER A 49 2.13 10.74 -17.20
N LEU A 50 2.95 11.11 -16.22
CA LEU A 50 3.10 12.50 -15.78
C LEU A 50 4.25 13.18 -16.52
N PRO A 51 4.00 14.26 -17.29
CA PRO A 51 5.08 15.00 -17.91
C PRO A 51 5.98 15.59 -16.82
N PHE A 52 7.29 15.60 -17.08
CA PHE A 52 8.33 16.14 -16.19
C PHE A 52 8.56 15.37 -14.88
N VAL A 53 7.84 14.27 -14.61
CA VAL A 53 8.12 13.38 -13.47
C VAL A 53 8.93 12.19 -13.97
N ALA A 54 10.13 12.00 -13.42
CA ALA A 54 10.93 10.83 -13.75
C ALA A 54 10.33 9.59 -13.07
N HIS A 55 10.22 8.49 -13.83
CA HIS A 55 9.83 7.20 -13.25
C HIS A 55 10.81 6.79 -12.17
N ARG A 56 10.31 6.40 -10.99
CA ARG A 56 11.10 6.10 -9.78
C ARG A 56 11.91 7.26 -9.24
N GLY A 57 11.46 8.47 -9.55
CA GLY A 57 11.89 9.71 -8.90
C GLY A 57 11.11 9.94 -7.62
N ILE A 58 10.50 11.12 -7.50
CA ILE A 58 9.84 11.60 -6.27
C ILE A 58 8.75 10.65 -5.74
N THR A 59 8.03 9.96 -6.63
CA THR A 59 6.93 9.02 -6.35
C THR A 59 7.36 7.74 -5.64
N HIS A 60 8.63 7.33 -5.76
CA HIS A 60 9.15 6.07 -5.20
C HIS A 60 10.10 6.32 -4.02
N THR A 61 9.76 7.31 -3.19
CA THR A 61 10.56 7.73 -2.02
C THR A 61 9.80 7.53 -0.72
N ILE A 62 10.53 7.43 0.40
CA ILE A 62 9.93 7.45 1.74
C ILE A 62 9.20 8.77 1.97
N GLY A 63 9.71 9.88 1.42
CA GLY A 63 9.03 11.18 1.47
C GLY A 63 7.62 11.10 0.88
N PHE A 64 7.45 10.48 -0.29
CA PHE A 64 6.14 10.26 -0.90
C PHE A 64 5.23 9.35 -0.05
N VAL A 65 5.79 8.27 0.49
CA VAL A 65 5.09 7.35 1.40
C VAL A 65 4.62 8.03 2.69
N LEU A 66 5.25 9.13 3.12
CA LEU A 66 4.83 9.88 4.31
C LEU A 66 3.89 11.05 3.98
N LEU A 67 4.17 11.79 2.90
CA LEU A 67 3.44 12.99 2.54
C LEU A 67 2.07 12.68 1.94
N VAL A 68 1.97 11.70 1.03
CA VAL A 68 0.69 11.40 0.38
C VAL A 68 -0.35 10.89 1.39
N PRO A 69 -0.04 9.97 2.31
CA PRO A 69 -1.00 9.57 3.34
C PRO A 69 -1.41 10.72 4.24
N ALA A 70 -0.50 11.67 4.55
CA ALA A 70 -0.85 12.86 5.33
C ALA A 70 -1.89 13.73 4.58
N VAL A 71 -1.72 13.91 3.28
CA VAL A 71 -2.69 14.64 2.44
C VAL A 71 -4.03 13.91 2.39
N VAL A 72 -4.03 12.60 2.18
CA VAL A 72 -5.26 11.77 2.12
C VAL A 72 -5.99 11.78 3.46
N ALA A 73 -5.27 11.60 4.57
CA ALA A 73 -5.84 11.66 5.91
C ALA A 73 -6.35 13.07 6.25
N GLY A 74 -5.65 14.12 5.86
CA GLY A 74 -6.11 15.50 6.01
C GLY A 74 -7.40 15.79 5.23
N ALA A 75 -7.52 15.26 4.01
CA ALA A 75 -8.76 15.35 3.23
C ALA A 75 -9.91 14.57 3.88
N ALA A 76 -9.64 13.38 4.43
CA ALA A 76 -10.61 12.61 5.20
C ALA A 76 -11.07 13.37 6.45
N TYR A 77 -10.13 13.95 7.22
CA TYR A 77 -10.43 14.80 8.37
C TYR A 77 -11.34 15.97 7.99
N ALA A 78 -10.98 16.74 6.96
CA ALA A 78 -11.77 17.88 6.52
C ALA A 78 -13.19 17.48 6.08
N THR A 79 -13.32 16.33 5.42
CA THR A 79 -14.63 15.79 5.00
C THR A 79 -15.48 15.39 6.20
N LEU A 80 -14.87 14.71 7.19
CA LEU A 80 -15.55 14.31 8.43
C LEU A 80 -15.93 15.52 9.29
N GLU A 81 -15.11 16.56 9.31
CA GLU A 81 -15.39 17.79 10.06
C GLU A 81 -16.65 18.46 9.50
N VAL A 82 -16.73 18.59 8.18
CA VAL A 82 -17.88 19.21 7.52
C VAL A 82 -19.16 18.37 7.68
N THR A 83 -19.05 17.04 7.65
CA THR A 83 -20.23 16.15 7.66
C THR A 83 -20.69 15.76 9.05
N MET A 84 -19.78 15.66 10.02
CA MET A 84 -20.02 15.13 11.36
C MET A 84 -19.67 16.12 12.49
N GLY A 85 -18.90 17.18 12.23
CA GLY A 85 -18.51 18.21 13.22
C GLY A 85 -17.53 17.76 14.32
N SER A 86 -17.17 16.49 14.36
CA SER A 86 -16.20 15.93 15.30
C SER A 86 -15.52 14.69 14.73
N PRO A 87 -14.47 14.84 13.90
CA PRO A 87 -13.71 13.73 13.34
C PRO A 87 -13.05 12.92 14.45
N ASP A 88 -13.24 11.61 14.44
CA ASP A 88 -12.47 10.70 15.30
C ASP A 88 -11.01 10.64 14.81
N PRO A 89 -10.03 11.04 15.64
CA PRO A 89 -8.61 10.93 15.30
C PRO A 89 -8.17 9.51 14.92
N THR A 90 -8.84 8.49 15.45
CA THR A 90 -8.57 7.08 15.15
C THR A 90 -8.87 6.75 13.69
N VAL A 91 -9.98 7.26 13.14
CA VAL A 91 -10.35 7.07 11.73
C VAL A 91 -9.34 7.76 10.81
N VAL A 92 -8.92 8.98 11.16
CA VAL A 92 -7.92 9.74 10.40
C VAL A 92 -6.56 9.02 10.43
N GLY A 93 -6.16 8.54 11.61
CA GLY A 93 -4.94 7.74 11.78
C GLY A 93 -4.98 6.43 11.01
N PHE A 94 -6.14 5.77 10.96
CA PHE A 94 -6.34 4.57 10.16
C PHE A 94 -6.16 4.83 8.66
N VAL A 95 -6.79 5.89 8.13
CA VAL A 95 -6.64 6.28 6.73
C VAL A 95 -5.16 6.56 6.41
N TYR A 96 -4.47 7.33 7.25
CA TYR A 96 -3.03 7.56 7.10
C TYR A 96 -2.25 6.24 7.08
N GLY A 97 -2.47 5.37 8.07
CA GLY A 97 -1.74 4.12 8.24
C GLY A 97 -1.91 3.17 7.06
N VAL A 98 -3.14 2.98 6.58
CA VAL A 98 -3.42 2.07 5.46
C VAL A 98 -2.89 2.63 4.14
N THR A 99 -3.02 3.93 3.89
CA THR A 99 -2.44 4.54 2.69
C THR A 99 -0.90 4.46 2.74
N ALA A 100 -0.28 4.70 3.89
CA ALA A 100 1.17 4.55 4.06
C ALA A 100 1.64 3.11 3.85
N LEU A 101 0.92 2.13 4.40
CA LEU A 101 1.18 0.70 4.20
C LEU A 101 1.11 0.33 2.72
N SER A 102 0.08 0.82 2.02
CA SER A 102 -0.10 0.58 0.59
C SER A 102 1.05 1.12 -0.26
N LEU A 103 1.42 2.39 -0.06
CA LEU A 103 2.53 2.99 -0.79
C LEU A 103 3.88 2.35 -0.40
N GLY A 104 4.06 1.99 0.87
CA GLY A 104 5.21 1.23 1.32
C GLY A 104 5.30 -0.16 0.68
N SER A 105 4.17 -0.83 0.49
CA SER A 105 4.08 -2.12 -0.21
C SER A 105 4.55 -1.99 -1.67
N HIS A 106 4.24 -0.85 -2.31
CA HIS A 106 4.71 -0.55 -3.65
C HIS A 106 6.24 -0.46 -3.71
N LEU A 107 6.85 0.34 -2.83
CA LEU A 107 8.30 0.46 -2.72
C LEU A 107 8.96 -0.88 -2.43
N LEU A 108 8.36 -1.70 -1.56
CA LEU A 108 8.87 -3.05 -1.27
C LEU A 108 8.84 -3.94 -2.52
N ALA A 109 7.71 -3.95 -3.23
CA ALA A 109 7.57 -4.71 -4.48
C ALA A 109 8.60 -4.26 -5.53
N ASP A 110 8.91 -2.98 -5.59
CA ASP A 110 9.92 -2.44 -6.50
C ASP A 110 11.36 -2.74 -6.08
N ALA A 111 11.64 -2.74 -4.78
CA ALA A 111 12.92 -3.15 -4.23
C ALA A 111 13.24 -4.63 -4.54
N LEU A 112 12.24 -5.49 -4.77
CA LEU A 112 12.47 -6.87 -5.23
C LEU A 112 13.10 -6.94 -6.63
N THR A 113 12.99 -5.87 -7.42
CA THR A 113 13.45 -5.84 -8.82
C THR A 113 14.83 -5.20 -8.96
N PRO A 114 15.62 -5.56 -10.01
CA PRO A 114 16.92 -4.93 -10.24
C PRO A 114 16.91 -3.40 -10.44
N MET A 115 15.77 -2.85 -10.85
CA MET A 115 15.60 -1.40 -11.01
C MET A 115 15.47 -0.68 -9.66
N GLY A 116 15.11 -1.39 -8.58
CA GLY A 116 15.17 -0.88 -7.20
C GLY A 116 14.40 0.40 -6.93
N ILE A 117 14.79 1.09 -5.86
CA ILE A 117 14.26 2.39 -5.43
C ILE A 117 15.39 3.30 -4.95
N THR A 118 15.12 4.61 -4.87
CA THR A 118 16.00 5.61 -4.23
C THR A 118 15.29 6.24 -3.04
N PRO A 119 15.21 5.53 -1.90
CA PRO A 119 14.21 5.81 -0.86
C PRO A 119 14.34 7.21 -0.24
N PHE A 120 15.53 7.80 -0.27
CA PHE A 120 15.86 9.06 0.36
C PHE A 120 16.08 10.21 -0.63
N TRP A 121 15.71 10.05 -1.91
CA TRP A 121 15.75 11.16 -2.86
C TRP A 121 14.80 12.29 -2.39
N PRO A 122 15.16 13.58 -2.54
CA PRO A 122 16.38 14.13 -3.16
C PRO A 122 17.56 14.31 -2.20
N LEU A 123 17.42 13.94 -0.93
CA LEU A 123 18.45 14.13 0.10
C LEU A 123 19.66 13.21 -0.09
N SER A 124 19.45 12.04 -0.71
CA SER A 124 20.50 11.08 -1.02
C SER A 124 20.23 10.37 -2.33
N SER A 125 21.29 10.02 -3.05
CA SER A 125 21.29 9.14 -4.22
C SER A 125 21.43 7.66 -3.86
N TYR A 126 21.33 7.30 -2.57
CA TYR A 126 21.36 5.92 -2.12
C TYR A 126 20.33 5.09 -2.87
N HIS A 127 20.80 3.97 -3.44
CA HIS A 127 20.01 3.09 -4.26
C HIS A 127 19.86 1.73 -3.57
N PHE A 128 18.62 1.28 -3.40
CA PHE A 128 18.31 0.01 -2.76
C PHE A 128 17.62 -0.94 -3.72
N SER A 129 18.12 -2.17 -3.81
CA SER A 129 17.57 -3.24 -4.66
C SER A 129 17.99 -4.60 -4.12
N LEU A 130 17.03 -5.49 -3.92
CA LEU A 130 17.23 -6.88 -3.51
C LEU A 130 17.52 -7.82 -4.70
N ARG A 131 17.16 -7.41 -5.93
CA ARG A 131 17.44 -8.18 -7.17
C ARG A 131 16.89 -9.62 -7.16
N VAL A 132 15.77 -9.86 -6.48
CA VAL A 132 15.14 -11.18 -6.35
C VAL A 132 14.57 -11.68 -7.67
N THR A 133 13.92 -10.80 -8.44
CA THR A 133 13.27 -11.17 -9.70
C THR A 133 13.13 -9.97 -10.62
N THR A 134 13.08 -10.18 -11.93
CA THR A 134 12.82 -9.08 -12.87
C THR A 134 11.36 -8.65 -12.81
N ALA A 135 11.10 -7.35 -13.02
CA ALA A 135 9.74 -6.80 -12.99
C ALA A 135 8.79 -7.50 -13.98
N LYS A 136 9.33 -7.94 -15.13
CA LYS A 136 8.59 -8.62 -16.20
C LYS A 136 8.39 -10.13 -15.99
N ASN A 137 8.86 -10.71 -14.89
CA ASN A 137 8.72 -12.15 -14.65
C ASN A 137 7.25 -12.49 -14.33
N PRO A 138 6.54 -13.24 -15.19
CA PRO A 138 5.12 -13.53 -14.97
C PRO A 138 4.91 -14.42 -13.74
N ILE A 139 5.80 -15.37 -13.49
CA ILE A 139 5.71 -16.28 -12.32
C ILE A 139 5.77 -15.47 -11.03
N ALA A 140 6.65 -14.48 -10.95
CA ALA A 140 6.76 -13.64 -9.76
C ALA A 140 5.51 -12.76 -9.55
N ASN A 141 4.98 -12.15 -10.62
CA ASN A 141 3.80 -11.30 -10.50
C ASN A 141 2.55 -12.11 -10.11
N TYR A 142 2.29 -13.22 -10.78
CA TYR A 142 1.17 -14.10 -10.44
C TYR A 142 1.36 -14.80 -9.10
N GLY A 143 2.59 -15.18 -8.76
CA GLY A 143 2.92 -15.79 -7.47
C GLY A 143 2.68 -14.84 -6.31
N LEU A 144 3.16 -13.60 -6.39
CA LEU A 144 2.88 -12.57 -5.38
C LEU A 144 1.39 -12.27 -5.28
N PHE A 145 0.69 -12.18 -6.41
CA PHE A 145 -0.75 -11.99 -6.42
C PHE A 145 -1.49 -13.14 -5.72
N ALA A 146 -1.16 -14.38 -6.07
CA ALA A 146 -1.74 -15.57 -5.44
C ALA A 146 -1.45 -15.62 -3.94
N LEU A 147 -0.23 -15.26 -3.51
CA LEU A 147 0.12 -15.17 -2.09
C LEU A 147 -0.70 -14.11 -1.35
N GLY A 148 -0.88 -12.93 -1.94
CA GLY A 148 -1.71 -11.87 -1.36
C GLY A 148 -3.19 -12.25 -1.24
N VAL A 149 -3.73 -12.91 -2.28
CA VAL A 149 -5.09 -13.46 -2.26
C VAL A 149 -5.22 -14.56 -1.19
N ALA A 150 -4.27 -15.49 -1.12
CA ALA A 150 -4.27 -16.55 -0.11
C ALA A 150 -4.20 -15.98 1.31
N ALA A 151 -3.39 -14.95 1.55
CA ALA A 151 -3.31 -14.26 2.83
C ALA A 151 -4.63 -13.55 3.19
N SER A 152 -5.34 -13.00 2.20
CA SER A 152 -6.66 -12.39 2.38
C SER A 152 -7.72 -13.45 2.75
N VAL A 153 -7.71 -14.61 2.08
CA VAL A 153 -8.60 -15.74 2.41
C VAL A 153 -8.30 -16.29 3.81
N LEU A 154 -7.02 -16.44 4.16
CA LEU A 154 -6.59 -16.84 5.49
C LEU A 154 -7.10 -15.85 6.55
N SER A 155 -7.01 -14.55 6.28
CA SER A 155 -7.54 -13.51 7.17
C SER A 155 -9.03 -13.71 7.44
N ILE A 156 -9.82 -13.99 6.41
CA ILE A 156 -11.26 -14.26 6.56
C ILE A 156 -11.49 -15.54 7.37
N GLY A 157 -10.74 -16.61 7.10
CA GLY A 157 -10.85 -17.88 7.81
C GLY A 157 -10.55 -17.74 9.31
N VAL A 158 -9.49 -17.00 9.65
CA VAL A 158 -9.12 -16.70 11.05
C VAL A 158 -10.23 -15.93 11.77
N VAL A 159 -10.78 -14.88 11.13
CA VAL A 159 -11.82 -14.04 11.73
C VAL A 159 -13.13 -14.79 11.91
N THR A 160 -13.48 -15.69 10.99
CA THR A 160 -14.73 -16.46 11.03
C THR A 160 -14.63 -17.78 11.80
N GLY A 161 -13.45 -18.13 12.34
CA GLY A 161 -13.20 -19.39 13.04
C GLY A 161 -13.22 -20.63 12.14
N GLY A 162 -13.04 -20.44 10.83
CA GLY A 162 -13.09 -21.48 9.80
C GLY A 162 -11.76 -22.20 9.52
N LEU A 163 -10.76 -22.03 10.39
CA LEU A 163 -9.42 -22.62 10.29
C LEU A 163 -8.91 -23.08 11.65
#